data_AF-A0A6V7JMI4-F1
#
_entry.id   AF-A0A6V7JMI4-F1
#
_cell.length_a   1.000
_cell.length_b   1.000
_cell.length_c   1.000
_cell.angle_alpha   90.00
_cell.angle_beta   90.00
_cell.angle_gamma   90.00
#
_symmetry.space_group_name_H-M   'P 1'
#
loop_
_entity.id
_entity.type
_entity.pdbx_description
1 polymer ?
#
loop_
_entity_poly.entity_id
_entity_poly.type
_entity_poly.pdbx_seq_one_letter_code
_entity_poly.pdbx_strand_id
1 'polypeptide(L)'
;LVRLHTNVNNSLGRLEKFIFTEWKFHNTRLLELHESLSSEDKKLFTLDVRPLSWEDYFIDLTKGVRVYLSKEPLKNLGKARSKDN
;
A
#
# COMPACT_ATOMS: atom_id res chain seq x y z
N LEU A 1 -3.68 -2.77 -30.46
CA LEU A 1 -3.15 -3.86 -29.59
C LEU A 1 -1.63 -3.76 -29.37
N VAL A 2 -0.81 -3.72 -30.42
CA VAL A 2 0.67 -3.69 -30.32
C VAL A 2 1.20 -2.55 -29.43
N ARG A 3 0.73 -1.30 -29.63
CA ARG A 3 1.18 -0.14 -28.85
C ARG A 3 0.91 -0.25 -27.35
N LEU A 4 -0.20 -0.89 -26.96
CA LEU A 4 -0.52 -1.12 -25.55
C LEU A 4 0.46 -2.12 -24.95
N HIS A 5 0.69 -3.26 -25.63
CA HIS A 5 1.69 -4.25 -25.19
C HIS A 5 3.09 -3.65 -25.07
N THR A 6 3.51 -2.82 -26.02
CA THR A 6 4.80 -2.11 -25.95
C THR A 6 4.90 -1.23 -24.70
N ASN A 7 3.85 -0.46 -24.40
CA ASN A 7 3.85 0.43 -23.23
C ASN A 7 3.85 -0.34 -21.90
N VAL A 8 3.09 -1.45 -21.83
CA VAL A 8 3.05 -2.33 -20.66
C VAL A 8 4.42 -2.98 -20.45
N ASN A 9 5.02 -3.56 -21.49
CA ASN A 9 6.33 -4.21 -21.41
C ASN A 9 7.44 -3.22 -21.04
N ASN A 10 7.43 -2.01 -21.59
CA ASN A 10 8.39 -0.97 -21.21
C ASN A 10 8.24 -0.52 -19.75
N SER A 11 7.03 -0.58 -19.19
CA SER A 11 6.79 -0.26 -17.78
C SER A 11 7.20 -1.42 -16.88
N LEU A 12 6.88 -2.66 -17.26
CA LEU A 12 7.31 -3.86 -16.57
C LEU A 12 8.84 -3.95 -16.53
N GLY A 13 9.55 -3.72 -17.63
CA GLY A 13 11.02 -3.75 -17.64
C GLY A 13 11.64 -2.68 -16.72
N ARG A 14 11.00 -1.52 -16.57
CA ARG A 14 11.46 -0.49 -15.61
C ARG A 14 11.18 -0.87 -14.15
N LEU A 15 10.09 -1.58 -13.89
CA LEU A 15 9.65 -1.94 -12.55
C LEU A 15 10.10 -3.33 -12.11
N GLU A 16 10.64 -4.14 -13.03
CA GLU A 16 11.00 -5.55 -12.84
C GLU A 16 11.80 -5.74 -11.55
N LYS A 17 12.84 -4.92 -11.37
CA LYS A 17 13.69 -4.98 -10.17
C LYS A 17 12.91 -4.76 -8.88
N PHE A 18 11.93 -3.87 -8.88
CA PHE A 18 11.13 -3.56 -7.69
C PHE A 18 10.04 -4.59 -7.42
N ILE A 19 9.45 -5.16 -8.47
CA ILE A 19 8.35 -6.12 -8.37
C ILE A 19 8.87 -7.52 -8.02
N PHE A 20 9.98 -7.95 -8.63
CA PHE A 20 10.46 -9.34 -8.53
C PHE A 20 11.66 -9.52 -7.61
N THR A 21 12.16 -8.45 -6.97
CA THR A 21 13.15 -8.59 -5.90
C THR A 21 12.44 -8.75 -4.57
N GLU A 22 12.77 -9.80 -3.82
CA GLU A 22 12.43 -9.87 -2.41
C GLU A 22 13.30 -8.88 -1.63
N TRP A 23 12.66 -7.93 -0.94
CA TRP A 23 13.36 -6.97 -0.10
C TRP A 23 13.25 -7.38 1.36
N LYS A 24 14.39 -7.70 1.97
CA LYS A 24 14.48 -8.04 3.39
C LYS A 24 14.95 -6.82 4.18
N PHE A 25 14.05 -6.23 4.94
CA PHE A 25 14.35 -5.11 5.83
C PHE A 25 14.43 -5.61 7.26
N HIS A 26 15.65 -5.62 7.83
CA HIS A 26 15.86 -5.94 9.23
C HIS A 26 15.70 -4.66 10.05
N ASN A 27 14.76 -4.65 10.99
CA ASN A 27 14.40 -3.46 11.76
C ASN A 27 14.56 -3.66 13.28
N THR A 28 15.44 -4.58 13.72
CA THR A 28 15.63 -4.92 15.14
C THR A 28 15.86 -3.69 16.03
N ARG A 29 16.76 -2.78 15.63
CA ARG A 29 17.04 -1.55 16.39
C ARG A 29 15.85 -0.59 16.46
N LEU A 30 15.01 -0.57 15.43
CA LEU A 30 13.78 0.25 15.42
C LEU A 30 12.77 -0.31 16.42
N LEU A 31 12.64 -1.64 16.50
CA LEU A 31 11.77 -2.30 17.47
C LEU A 31 12.29 -2.12 18.90
N GLU A 32 13.61 -2.25 19.13
CA GLU A 32 14.22 -1.96 20.43
C GLU A 32 13.97 -0.50 20.87
N LEU A 33 14.13 0.44 19.93
CA LEU A 33 13.80 1.84 20.17
C LEU A 33 12.32 1.99 20.53
N HIS A 34 11.41 1.39 19.76
CA HIS A 34 9.98 1.42 20.06
C HIS A 34 9.71 0.92 21.47
N GLU A 35 10.30 -0.21 21.87
CA GLU A 35 10.08 -0.78 23.20
C GLU A 35 10.56 0.12 24.34
N SER A 36 11.61 0.91 24.11
CA SER A 36 12.13 1.88 25.08
C SER A 36 11.25 3.13 25.27
N LEU A 37 10.29 3.38 24.37
CA LEU A 37 9.40 4.54 24.44
C LEU A 37 8.39 4.43 25.59
N SER A 38 7.96 5.59 26.10
CA SER A 38 6.83 5.66 27.02
C SER A 38 5.54 5.15 26.35
N SER A 39 4.55 4.73 27.14
CA SER A 39 3.27 4.26 26.60
C SER A 39 2.55 5.35 25.76
N GLU A 40 2.71 6.62 26.13
CA GLU A 40 2.15 7.74 25.38
C GLU A 40 2.86 7.92 24.03
N ASP A 41 4.20 7.89 24.03
CA ASP A 41 4.98 8.02 22.80
C ASP A 41 4.77 6.84 21.85
N LYS A 42 4.64 5.61 22.38
CA LYS A 42 4.29 4.43 21.56
C LYS A 42 2.96 4.62 20.83
N LYS A 43 1.99 5.28 21.47
CA LYS A 43 0.66 5.55 20.91
C LYS A 43 0.68 6.68 19.89
N LEU A 44 1.39 7.77 20.17
CA LEU A 44 1.48 8.92 19.27
C LEU A 44 2.37 8.66 18.06
N PHE A 45 3.43 7.87 18.25
CA PHE A 45 4.47 7.58 17.27
C PHE A 45 4.69 6.07 17.16
N THR A 46 3.68 5.34 16.68
CA THR A 46 3.85 3.89 16.50
C THR A 46 4.93 3.59 15.46
N LEU A 47 5.94 2.83 15.87
CA LEU A 47 7.02 2.33 15.01
C LEU A 47 6.92 0.82 14.80
N ASP A 48 5.98 0.17 15.51
CA ASP A 48 5.68 -1.24 15.38
C ASP A 48 4.38 -1.43 14.57
N VAL A 49 4.53 -2.04 13.40
CA VAL A 49 3.40 -2.33 12.49
C VAL A 49 2.76 -3.70 12.76
N ARG A 50 3.32 -4.53 13.66
CA ARG A 50 2.75 -5.85 14.00
C ARG A 50 1.29 -5.78 14.47
N PRO A 51 0.86 -4.78 15.27
CA PRO A 51 -0.52 -4.68 15.71
C PRO A 51 -1.50 -4.14 14.65
N LEU A 52 -1.01 -3.76 13.46
CA LEU A 52 -1.83 -3.19 12.40
C LEU A 52 -2.85 -4.21 11.88
N SER A 53 -4.12 -3.81 11.81
CA SER A 53 -5.13 -4.53 11.04
C SER A 53 -4.87 -4.32 9.55
N TRP A 54 -4.25 -5.32 8.91
CA TRP A 54 -3.89 -5.25 7.49
C TRP A 54 -5.12 -5.14 6.59
N GLU A 55 -6.22 -5.78 6.95
CA GLU A 55 -7.47 -5.70 6.19
C GLU A 55 -7.99 -4.26 6.14
N ASP A 56 -8.13 -3.61 7.30
CA ASP A 56 -8.59 -2.23 7.38
C ASP A 56 -7.63 -1.27 6.65
N TYR A 57 -6.32 -1.47 6.84
CA TYR A 57 -5.31 -0.68 6.16
C TYR A 57 -5.46 -0.75 4.63
N PHE A 58 -5.57 -1.94 4.05
CA PHE A 58 -5.69 -2.09 2.60
C PHE A 58 -7.03 -1.60 2.07
N ILE A 59 -8.11 -1.72 2.84
CA ILE A 59 -9.41 -1.15 2.51
C ILE A 59 -9.29 0.38 2.39
N ASP A 60 -8.69 1.04 3.37
CA ASP A 60 -8.57 2.50 3.37
C ASP A 60 -7.51 3.00 2.37
N LEU A 61 -6.42 2.27 2.20
CA LEU A 61 -5.44 2.52 1.13
C LEU A 61 -6.13 2.51 -0.24
N THR A 62 -6.94 1.48 -0.51
CA THR A 62 -7.63 1.34 -1.80
C THR A 62 -8.64 2.46 -2.03
N LYS A 63 -9.40 2.86 -1.00
CA LYS A 63 -10.28 4.04 -1.05
C LYS A 63 -9.48 5.32 -1.34
N GLY A 64 -8.34 5.50 -0.68
CA GLY A 64 -7.46 6.64 -0.87
C GLY A 64 -6.92 6.71 -2.31
N VAL A 65 -6.39 5.61 -2.84
CA VAL A 65 -5.94 5.51 -4.24
C VAL A 65 -7.05 5.92 -5.19
N ARG A 66 -8.27 5.39 -5.01
CA ARG A 66 -9.43 5.72 -5.84
C ARG A 66 -9.71 7.23 -5.84
N VAL A 67 -9.77 7.84 -4.67
CA VAL A 67 -10.14 9.26 -4.52
C VAL A 67 -9.04 10.18 -5.02
N TYR A 68 -7.80 9.94 -4.63
CA TYR A 68 -6.71 10.91 -4.81
C TYR A 68 -5.86 10.65 -6.05
N LEU A 69 -5.60 9.38 -6.40
CA LEU A 69 -4.79 9.05 -7.58
C LEU A 69 -5.67 8.89 -8.82
N SER A 70 -6.78 8.17 -8.71
CA SER A 70 -7.70 7.94 -9.83
C SER A 70 -8.72 9.07 -10.02
N LYS A 71 -8.83 9.99 -9.04
CA LYS A 71 -9.81 11.10 -9.06
C LYS A 71 -11.26 10.63 -9.18
N GLU A 72 -11.57 9.47 -8.61
CA GLU A 72 -12.91 8.88 -8.62
C GLU A 72 -13.60 8.99 -7.24
N PRO A 73 -14.83 9.54 -7.16
CA PRO A 73 -15.49 9.76 -5.87
C PRO A 73 -16.10 8.46 -5.31
N LEU A 74 -16.01 8.22 -4.00
CA LEU A 74 -16.52 7.00 -3.35
C LEU A 74 -18.01 6.69 -3.63
N LYS A 75 -18.84 7.71 -3.90
CA LYS A 75 -20.27 7.54 -4.23
C LYS A 75 -20.52 6.63 -5.45
N ASN A 76 -19.56 6.51 -6.37
CA ASN A 76 -19.71 5.67 -7.56
C ASN A 76 -19.20 4.23 -7.36
N LEU A 77 -18.71 3.88 -6.16
CA LEU A 77 -18.12 2.57 -5.86
C LEU A 77 -19.11 1.43 -6.13
N GLY A 78 -20.39 1.59 -5.76
CA GLY A 78 -21.42 0.57 -6.01
C GLY A 78 -21.61 0.26 -7.49
N LYS A 79 -21.57 1.28 -8.36
CA LYS A 79 -21.64 1.12 -9.82
C LYS A 79 -20.37 0.49 -10.40
N ALA A 80 -19.21 0.74 -9.79
CA ALA A 80 -17.96 0.11 -10.21
C ALA A 80 -17.99 -1.40 -9.92
N ARG A 81 -18.48 -1.80 -8.73
CA ARG A 81 -18.58 -3.21 -8.34
C ARG A 81 -19.58 -4.01 -9.18
N SER A 82 -20.62 -3.38 -9.71
CA SER A 82 -21.62 -4.07 -10.53
C SER A 82 -21.18 -4.32 -11.98
N LYS A 83 -20.02 -3.78 -12.41
CA LYS A 83 -19.55 -3.89 -13.80
C LYS A 83 -18.73 -5.16 -14.06
N ASP A 84 -18.31 -5.85 -13.00
CA ASP A 84 -17.54 -7.11 -13.06
C ASP A 84 -18.45 -8.36 -13.01
N ASN A 85 -19.78 -8.20 -13.04
CA ASN A 85 -20.76 -9.28 -13.19
C ASN A 85 -21.46 -9.22 -14.55
#